data_AF-A0A537XJC3-F1
#
_entry.id   AF-A0A537XJC3-F1
#
_cell.length_a   1.000
_cell.length_b   1.000
_cell.length_c   1.000
_cell.angle_alpha   90.00
_cell.angle_beta   90.00
_cell.angle_gamma   90.00
#
_symmetry.space_group_name_H-M   'P 1'
#
loop_
_entity.id
_entity.type
_entity.pdbx_description
1 polymer ?
#
loop_
_entity_poly.entity_id
_entity_poly.type
_entity_poly.pdbx_seq_one_letter_code
_entity_poly.pdbx_strand_id
1 'polypeptide(L)'
;MALVLPVPAPRTLAWVETLRPDVVVSTYSFATLVVGRLREEGLITVPAVNFLTDFAVHPRAVHPAVDLNLAIHPVAAENARRQVDGRVLTVGPAVDPAFGPSAEARAATRAWLGVPAERPLVLIVAGSWGIGDIPGTVAPLVADGRFSVVTVCGRDERLRRRLEERGLGRVLGWTDRMPAILAAADVVVENAGGLTSLEAFATGVPVVSYRPIPGHGRDNIASMRRAGVTTVPGSDEELVAAVDRLARPGPERSAQLAAAAALFSADPVDPILDLAAARAAVVTRSP
;
A
#
# COMPACT_ATOMS: atom_id res chain seq x y z
N MET A 1 -16.66 -5.19 28.54
CA MET A 1 -16.87 -5.98 27.32
C MET A 1 -15.50 -6.30 26.74
N ALA A 2 -14.99 -7.51 27.04
CA ALA A 2 -13.64 -7.93 26.70
C ALA A 2 -13.54 -8.28 25.21
N LEU A 3 -12.65 -7.61 24.47
CA LEU A 3 -12.34 -7.93 23.08
C LEU A 3 -10.93 -8.52 23.04
N VAL A 4 -10.85 -9.83 22.90
CA VAL A 4 -9.62 -10.58 22.65
C VAL A 4 -9.18 -10.29 21.21
N LEU A 5 -7.99 -9.71 21.02
CA LEU A 5 -7.38 -9.46 19.70
C LEU A 5 -6.17 -10.39 19.48
N PRO A 6 -5.95 -10.93 18.26
CA PRO A 6 -5.03 -12.03 18.02
C PRO A 6 -3.63 -11.54 17.60
N VAL A 7 -2.97 -10.80 18.48
CA VAL A 7 -1.60 -11.16 18.87
C VAL A 7 -1.69 -11.24 20.38
N PRO A 8 -1.62 -12.42 21.00
CA PRO A 8 -1.75 -12.49 22.44
C PRO A 8 -0.64 -11.63 23.03
N ALA A 9 -0.97 -10.63 23.83
CA ALA A 9 -0.01 -9.87 24.63
C ALA A 9 1.11 -10.77 25.23
N PRO A 10 0.81 -12.01 25.70
CA PRO A 10 1.85 -12.97 26.10
C PRO A 10 2.92 -13.30 25.05
N ARG A 11 2.56 -13.44 23.77
CA ARG A 11 3.54 -13.70 22.70
C ARG A 11 4.41 -12.49 22.43
N THR A 12 3.82 -11.29 22.39
CA THR A 12 4.58 -10.04 22.21
C THR A 12 5.57 -9.85 23.36
N LEU A 13 5.14 -10.10 24.61
CA LEU A 13 6.00 -10.06 25.78
C LEU A 13 7.16 -11.07 25.65
N ALA A 14 6.86 -12.33 25.33
CA ALA A 14 7.88 -13.35 25.15
C ALA A 14 8.91 -12.99 24.05
N TRP A 15 8.47 -12.36 22.96
CA TRP A 15 9.38 -11.85 21.92
C TRP A 15 10.26 -10.71 22.43
N VAL A 16 9.70 -9.74 23.16
CA VAL A 16 10.48 -8.64 23.74
C VAL A 16 11.51 -9.17 24.74
N GLU A 17 11.13 -10.13 25.58
CA GLU A 17 12.02 -10.76 26.57
C GLU A 17 13.13 -11.58 25.90
N THR A 18 12.80 -12.36 24.87
CA THR A 18 13.75 -13.27 24.22
C THR A 18 14.68 -12.53 23.25
N LEU A 19 14.13 -11.66 22.41
CA LEU A 19 14.90 -10.94 21.38
C LEU A 19 15.61 -9.71 21.94
N ARG A 20 15.12 -9.15 23.06
CA ARG A 20 15.61 -7.91 23.68
C ARG A 20 15.84 -6.79 22.65
N PRO A 21 14.82 -6.42 21.86
CA PRO A 21 14.99 -5.47 20.78
C PRO A 21 15.33 -4.06 21.30
N ASP A 22 16.10 -3.32 20.51
CA ASP A 22 16.35 -1.89 20.74
C ASP A 22 15.13 -1.03 20.39
N VAL A 23 14.30 -1.49 19.45
CA VAL A 23 13.07 -0.83 19.03
C VAL A 23 12.08 -1.87 18.52
N VAL A 24 10.79 -1.66 18.78
CA VAL A 24 9.70 -2.44 18.19
C VAL A 24 9.03 -1.59 17.11
N VAL A 25 9.02 -2.08 15.88
CA VAL A 25 8.34 -1.42 14.76
C VAL A 25 7.07 -2.20 14.44
N SER A 26 5.92 -1.54 14.54
CA SER A 26 4.63 -2.08 14.14
C SER A 26 4.22 -1.51 12.79
N THR A 27 3.93 -2.38 11.83
CA THR A 27 3.38 -2.03 10.51
C THR A 27 1.89 -2.40 10.41
N TYR A 28 1.24 -2.70 11.54
CA TYR A 28 -0.14 -3.17 11.56
C TYR A 28 -0.93 -2.60 12.74
N SER A 29 -2.09 -2.01 12.46
CA SER A 29 -2.92 -1.28 13.44
C SER A 29 -3.17 -2.04 14.74
N PHE A 30 -3.53 -3.34 14.67
CA PHE A 30 -3.78 -4.10 15.90
C PHE A 30 -2.50 -4.45 16.67
N ALA A 31 -1.37 -4.65 15.99
CA ALA A 31 -0.10 -4.82 16.67
C ALA A 31 0.32 -3.52 17.39
N THR A 32 0.05 -2.36 16.78
CA THR A 32 0.27 -1.04 17.38
C THR A 32 -0.53 -0.89 18.68
N LEU A 33 -1.78 -1.33 18.71
CA LEU A 33 -2.59 -1.31 19.94
C LEU A 33 -2.04 -2.23 21.03
N VAL A 34 -1.62 -3.44 20.67
CA VAL A 34 -1.05 -4.40 21.65
C VAL A 34 0.25 -3.84 22.24
N VAL A 35 1.17 -3.38 21.38
CA VAL A 35 2.45 -2.79 21.83
C VAL A 35 2.19 -1.52 22.66
N GLY A 36 1.30 -0.65 22.19
CA GLY A 36 0.91 0.57 22.91
C GLY A 36 0.36 0.27 24.30
N ARG A 37 -0.55 -0.70 24.43
CA ARG A 37 -1.11 -1.10 25.73
C ARG A 37 -0.05 -1.67 26.66
N LEU A 38 0.81 -2.56 26.17
CA LEU A 38 1.91 -3.13 26.97
C LEU A 38 2.87 -2.05 27.49
N ARG A 39 3.11 -0.99 26.71
CA ARG A 39 3.91 0.17 27.14
C ARG A 39 3.20 1.03 28.16
N GLU A 40 1.91 1.32 27.94
CA GLU A 40 1.08 2.09 28.87
C GLU A 40 0.98 1.41 30.25
N GLU A 41 0.90 0.09 30.27
CA GLU A 41 0.89 -0.72 31.50
C GLU A 41 2.29 -0.92 32.11
N GLY A 42 3.36 -0.43 31.47
CA GLY A 42 4.74 -0.59 31.93
C GLY A 42 5.32 -2.00 31.81
N LEU A 43 4.62 -2.91 31.12
CA LEU A 43 5.05 -4.30 30.93
C LEU A 43 6.21 -4.41 29.94
N ILE A 44 6.36 -3.45 29.03
CA ILE A 44 7.56 -3.31 28.20
C ILE A 44 8.03 -1.85 28.21
N THR A 45 9.35 -1.66 28.21
CA THR A 45 9.99 -0.33 28.17
C THR A 45 10.72 -0.07 26.86
N VAL A 46 10.68 -1.02 25.91
CA VAL A 46 11.24 -0.84 24.56
C VAL A 46 10.51 0.28 23.80
N PRO A 47 11.22 1.19 23.12
CA PRO A 47 10.62 2.16 22.25
C PRO A 47 9.77 1.50 21.18
N ALA A 48 8.63 2.10 20.89
CA ALA A 48 7.70 1.64 19.89
C ALA A 48 7.57 2.68 18.77
N VAL A 49 7.73 2.19 17.54
CA VAL A 49 7.44 2.91 16.31
C VAL A 49 6.19 2.31 15.69
N ASN A 50 5.29 3.17 15.23
CA ASN A 50 4.15 2.79 14.41
C ASN A 50 4.36 3.31 12.99
N PHE A 51 4.50 2.40 12.03
CA PHE A 51 4.64 2.71 10.61
C PHE A 51 3.26 2.62 9.94
N LEU A 52 2.68 3.78 9.65
CA LEU A 52 1.36 3.92 9.04
C LEU A 52 1.48 3.70 7.53
N THR A 53 1.15 2.50 7.07
CA THR A 53 1.26 2.07 5.66
C THR A 53 0.20 2.65 4.74
N ASP A 54 -0.85 3.25 5.29
CA ASP A 54 -2.03 3.71 4.55
C ASP A 54 -2.15 5.24 4.60
N PHE A 55 -2.87 5.82 3.63
CA PHE A 55 -3.14 7.27 3.59
C PHE A 55 -4.21 7.68 4.60
N ALA A 56 -5.19 6.80 4.84
CA ALA A 56 -6.16 6.97 5.92
C ALA A 56 -5.63 6.36 7.22
N VAL A 57 -5.82 7.08 8.32
CA VAL A 57 -5.43 6.62 9.65
C VAL A 57 -6.70 6.39 10.46
N HIS A 58 -7.07 5.12 10.63
CA HIS A 58 -8.20 4.74 11.47
C HIS A 58 -7.88 5.04 12.96
N PRO A 59 -8.86 5.39 13.82
CA PRO A 59 -8.70 5.56 15.29
C PRO A 59 -7.95 4.48 16.06
N ARG A 60 -7.81 3.30 15.46
CA ARG A 60 -7.14 2.12 16.03
C ARG A 60 -5.76 1.86 15.42
N ALA A 61 -5.31 2.74 14.54
CA ALA A 61 -4.01 2.67 13.89
C ALA A 61 -2.92 3.40 14.69
N VAL A 62 -3.28 4.18 15.71
CA VAL A 62 -2.36 4.94 16.57
C VAL A 62 -2.65 4.68 18.04
N HIS A 63 -1.66 4.91 18.91
CA HIS A 63 -1.81 4.77 20.36
C HIS A 63 -0.97 5.84 21.08
N PRO A 64 -1.47 6.47 22.16
CA PRO A 64 -0.73 7.53 22.87
C PRO A 64 0.62 7.09 23.43
N ALA A 65 0.72 5.84 23.88
CA ALA A 65 1.96 5.25 24.39
C ALA A 65 2.93 4.72 23.31
N VAL A 66 2.80 5.14 22.05
CA VAL A 66 3.79 4.88 20.98
C VAL A 66 4.70 6.11 20.86
N ASP A 67 6.02 5.93 20.81
CA ASP A 67 6.97 7.07 20.82
C ASP A 67 6.95 7.85 19.51
N LEU A 68 6.78 7.14 18.40
CA LEU A 68 6.94 7.70 17.07
C LEU A 68 5.96 7.07 16.08
N ASN A 69 5.13 7.90 15.45
CA ASN A 69 4.30 7.53 14.32
C ASN A 69 4.95 8.02 13.03
N LEU A 70 5.25 7.10 12.13
CA LEU A 70 5.83 7.37 10.82
C LEU A 70 4.72 7.24 9.78
N ALA A 71 4.37 8.36 9.14
CA ALA A 71 3.30 8.43 8.17
C ALA A 71 3.85 8.58 6.76
N ILE A 72 3.39 7.75 5.82
CA ILE A 72 3.87 7.73 4.42
C ILE A 72 3.56 8.98 3.60
N HIS A 73 2.74 9.91 4.13
CA HIS A 73 2.33 11.12 3.44
C HIS A 73 1.85 12.19 4.45
N PRO A 74 1.95 13.51 4.15
CA PRO A 74 1.41 14.56 5.01
C PRO A 74 -0.08 14.40 5.34
N VAL A 75 -0.87 13.86 4.40
CA VAL A 75 -2.29 13.53 4.63
C VAL A 75 -2.46 12.52 5.77
N ALA A 76 -1.67 11.44 5.79
CA ALA A 76 -1.72 10.45 6.85
C ALA A 76 -1.21 11.05 8.17
N ALA A 77 -0.14 11.85 8.13
CA ALA A 77 0.41 12.53 9.30
C ALA A 77 -0.61 13.47 9.96
N GLU A 78 -1.35 14.25 9.15
CA GLU A 78 -2.42 15.11 9.64
C GLU A 78 -3.53 14.30 10.32
N ASN A 79 -3.96 13.18 9.72
CA ASN A 79 -4.96 12.30 10.32
C ASN A 79 -4.49 11.73 11.66
N ALA A 80 -3.22 11.30 11.75
CA ALA A 80 -2.64 10.78 12.98
C ALA A 80 -2.54 11.84 14.09
N ARG A 81 -2.10 13.06 13.78
CA ARG A 81 -1.99 14.17 14.75
C ARG A 81 -3.32 14.59 15.36
N ARG A 82 -4.44 14.32 14.69
CA ARG A 82 -5.79 14.57 15.23
C ARG A 82 -6.23 13.55 16.28
N GLN A 83 -5.50 12.44 16.43
CA GLN A 83 -5.89 11.29 17.23
C GLN A 83 -4.94 11.05 18.41
N VAL A 84 -3.69 11.50 18.32
CA VAL A 84 -2.68 11.38 19.38
C VAL A 84 -1.81 12.63 19.46
N ASP A 85 -1.39 12.97 20.66
CA ASP A 85 -0.42 14.06 20.93
C ASP A 85 1.05 13.62 20.75
N GLY A 86 1.28 12.35 20.40
CA GLY A 86 2.60 11.77 20.20
C GLY A 86 3.34 12.34 18.99
N ARG A 87 4.65 12.05 18.87
CA ARG A 87 5.44 12.48 17.70
C ARG A 87 4.90 11.80 16.43
N VAL A 88 4.64 12.62 15.41
CA VAL A 88 4.26 12.18 14.07
C VAL A 88 5.21 12.81 13.05
N LEU A 89 5.99 11.97 12.37
CA LEU A 89 6.84 12.36 11.24
C LEU A 89 6.23 11.90 9.93
N THR A 90 6.36 12.74 8.91
CA THR A 90 6.10 12.31 7.54
C THR A 90 7.38 11.73 6.98
N VAL A 91 7.30 10.49 6.51
CA VAL A 91 8.36 9.76 5.82
C VAL A 91 7.83 9.22 4.51
N GLY A 92 8.68 8.60 3.69
CA GLY A 92 8.23 7.89 2.50
C GLY A 92 7.71 6.47 2.78
N PRO A 93 7.02 5.86 1.81
CA PRO A 93 6.69 4.44 1.81
C PRO A 93 7.94 3.55 1.92
N ALA A 94 7.82 2.44 2.62
CA ALA A 94 8.80 1.35 2.57
C ALA A 94 8.39 0.37 1.46
N VAL A 95 9.12 0.40 0.33
CA VAL A 95 8.88 -0.45 -0.84
C VAL A 95 10.17 -1.19 -1.17
N ASP A 96 10.06 -2.46 -1.56
CA ASP A 96 11.22 -3.26 -1.97
C ASP A 96 11.93 -2.59 -3.17
N PRO A 97 13.27 -2.40 -3.15
CA PRO A 97 14.02 -1.80 -4.26
C PRO A 97 13.86 -2.49 -5.61
N ALA A 98 13.37 -3.74 -5.64
CA ALA A 98 13.00 -4.41 -6.88
C ALA A 98 11.88 -3.68 -7.64
N PHE A 99 11.01 -2.94 -6.96
CA PHE A 99 9.99 -2.09 -7.57
C PHE A 99 10.59 -0.75 -7.99
N GLY A 100 10.87 -0.64 -9.28
CA GLY A 100 11.37 0.56 -9.90
C GLY A 100 11.19 0.50 -11.42
N PRO A 101 11.35 1.63 -12.12
CA PRO A 101 11.27 1.65 -13.57
C PRO A 101 12.37 0.76 -14.17
N SER A 102 11.99 -0.15 -15.08
CA SER A 102 12.94 -1.01 -15.80
C SER A 102 12.48 -1.26 -17.23
N ALA A 103 13.20 -0.68 -18.19
CA ALA A 103 12.90 -0.81 -19.61
C ALA A 103 13.08 -2.26 -20.11
N GLU A 104 14.09 -2.96 -19.60
CA GLU A 104 14.36 -4.37 -19.91
C GLU A 104 13.23 -5.26 -19.39
N ALA A 105 12.88 -5.14 -18.10
CA ALA A 105 11.81 -5.93 -17.50
C ALA A 105 10.47 -5.64 -18.18
N ARG A 106 10.21 -4.37 -18.54
CA ARG A 106 9.03 -3.95 -19.30
C ARG A 106 8.93 -4.69 -20.64
N ALA A 107 9.97 -4.66 -21.46
CA ALA A 107 9.95 -5.29 -22.79
C ALA A 107 9.77 -6.81 -22.68
N ALA A 108 10.56 -7.48 -21.83
CA ALA A 108 10.49 -8.93 -21.64
C ALA A 108 9.13 -9.38 -21.07
N THR A 109 8.57 -8.63 -20.14
CA THR A 109 7.30 -8.99 -19.50
C THR A 109 6.11 -8.73 -20.41
N ARG A 110 6.11 -7.66 -21.21
CA ARG A 110 5.07 -7.45 -22.25
C ARG A 110 5.08 -8.58 -23.28
N ALA A 111 6.26 -9.04 -23.71
CA ALA A 111 6.40 -10.20 -24.59
C ALA A 111 5.83 -11.48 -23.95
N TRP A 112 6.19 -11.77 -22.69
CA TRP A 112 5.66 -12.93 -21.94
C TRP A 112 4.13 -12.86 -21.75
N LEU A 113 3.59 -11.66 -21.54
CA LEU A 113 2.15 -11.41 -21.41
C LEU A 113 1.42 -11.46 -22.77
N GLY A 114 2.13 -11.42 -23.89
CA GLY A 114 1.54 -11.34 -25.23
C GLY A 114 0.91 -9.97 -25.52
N VAL A 115 1.42 -8.91 -24.89
CA VAL A 115 0.89 -7.55 -25.02
C VAL A 115 1.49 -6.88 -26.27
N PRO A 116 0.67 -6.44 -27.24
CA PRO A 116 1.15 -5.69 -28.40
C PRO A 116 1.88 -4.40 -28.00
N ALA A 117 2.88 -3.98 -28.78
CA ALA A 117 3.69 -2.79 -28.48
C ALA A 117 2.84 -1.52 -28.34
N GLU A 118 1.86 -1.34 -29.24
CA GLU A 118 1.02 -0.13 -29.32
C GLU A 118 -0.17 -0.12 -28.34
N ARG A 119 -0.45 -1.24 -27.65
CA ARG A 119 -1.62 -1.35 -26.76
C ARG A 119 -1.26 -1.03 -25.32
N PRO A 120 -1.96 -0.12 -24.65
CA PRO A 120 -1.70 0.09 -23.23
C PRO A 120 -2.03 -1.14 -22.39
N LEU A 121 -1.13 -1.49 -21.47
CA LEU A 121 -1.31 -2.56 -20.51
C LEU A 121 -1.96 -2.02 -19.24
N VAL A 122 -3.17 -2.49 -18.95
CA VAL A 122 -3.89 -2.18 -17.73
C VAL A 122 -3.74 -3.35 -16.78
N LEU A 123 -3.12 -3.10 -15.64
CA LEU A 123 -2.99 -4.08 -14.57
C LEU A 123 -4.12 -3.88 -13.56
N ILE A 124 -4.92 -4.92 -13.34
CA ILE A 124 -5.96 -4.94 -12.29
C ILE A 124 -5.42 -5.72 -11.11
N VAL A 125 -5.42 -5.11 -9.92
CA VAL A 125 -5.01 -5.77 -8.68
C VAL A 125 -6.17 -5.80 -7.69
N ALA A 126 -6.48 -7.00 -7.20
CA ALA A 126 -7.64 -7.26 -6.34
C ALA A 126 -7.28 -7.44 -4.86
N GLY A 127 -6.07 -7.03 -4.45
CA GLY A 127 -5.49 -7.37 -3.15
C GLY A 127 -5.31 -8.89 -2.97
N SER A 128 -4.78 -9.29 -1.82
CA SER A 128 -4.54 -10.72 -1.53
C SER A 128 -5.81 -11.55 -1.31
N TRP A 129 -6.96 -10.89 -1.12
CA TRP A 129 -8.25 -11.52 -0.76
C TRP A 129 -9.34 -11.38 -1.83
N GLY A 130 -9.08 -10.71 -2.96
CA GLY A 130 -10.04 -10.62 -4.07
C GLY A 130 -11.34 -9.88 -3.74
N ILE A 131 -11.36 -9.04 -2.70
CA ILE A 131 -12.59 -8.42 -2.18
C ILE A 131 -13.05 -7.31 -3.12
N GLY A 132 -14.36 -7.28 -3.41
CA GLY A 132 -15.01 -6.27 -4.25
C GLY A 132 -15.48 -6.82 -5.59
N ASP A 133 -16.04 -5.94 -6.43
CA ASP A 133 -16.53 -6.31 -7.75
C ASP A 133 -15.44 -6.18 -8.83
N ILE A 134 -14.50 -7.13 -8.78
CA ILE A 134 -13.41 -7.21 -9.76
C ILE A 134 -13.92 -7.54 -11.16
N PRO A 135 -14.81 -8.53 -11.40
CA PRO A 135 -15.31 -8.79 -12.75
C PRO A 135 -16.02 -7.59 -13.37
N GLY A 136 -16.78 -6.82 -12.59
CA GLY A 136 -17.41 -5.60 -13.05
C GLY A 136 -16.44 -4.44 -13.29
N THR A 137 -15.25 -4.46 -12.68
CA THR A 137 -14.14 -3.53 -12.98
C THR A 137 -13.42 -3.92 -14.28
N VAL A 138 -13.19 -5.22 -14.49
CA VAL A 138 -12.45 -5.75 -15.65
C VAL A 138 -13.29 -5.68 -16.93
N ALA A 139 -14.59 -6.00 -16.85
CA ALA A 139 -15.49 -6.09 -17.99
C ALA A 139 -15.51 -4.86 -18.92
N PRO A 140 -15.70 -3.62 -18.45
CA PRO A 140 -15.74 -2.45 -19.34
C PRO A 140 -14.40 -2.19 -20.05
N LEU A 141 -13.28 -2.45 -19.37
CA LEU A 141 -11.93 -2.28 -19.95
C LEU A 141 -11.64 -3.32 -21.04
N VAL A 142 -12.09 -4.56 -20.85
CA VAL A 142 -11.97 -5.61 -21.87
C VAL A 142 -12.91 -5.34 -23.05
N ALA A 143 -14.14 -4.92 -22.77
CA ALA A 143 -15.16 -4.64 -23.80
C ALA A 143 -14.78 -3.46 -24.72
N ASP A 144 -14.07 -2.45 -24.20
CA ASP A 144 -13.57 -1.33 -25.01
C ASP A 144 -12.57 -1.79 -26.09
N GLY A 145 -11.78 -2.83 -25.82
CA GLY A 145 -10.90 -3.46 -26.80
C GLY A 145 -9.64 -2.68 -27.16
N ARG A 146 -9.42 -1.45 -26.68
CA ARG A 146 -8.16 -0.72 -26.91
C ARG A 146 -7.04 -1.15 -25.97
N PHE A 147 -7.38 -1.74 -24.83
CA PHE A 147 -6.44 -2.11 -23.78
C PHE A 147 -6.06 -3.60 -23.80
N SER A 148 -4.83 -3.90 -23.39
CA SER A 148 -4.46 -5.23 -22.92
C SER A 148 -4.71 -5.27 -21.42
N VAL A 149 -5.66 -6.08 -20.95
CA VAL A 149 -6.01 -6.16 -19.52
C VAL A 149 -5.42 -7.41 -18.90
N VAL A 150 -4.65 -7.23 -17.83
CA VAL A 150 -4.10 -8.32 -17.01
C VAL A 150 -4.63 -8.17 -15.59
N THR A 151 -5.23 -9.22 -15.05
CA THR A 151 -5.69 -9.24 -13.65
C THR A 151 -4.84 -10.20 -12.82
N VAL A 152 -4.36 -9.75 -11.66
CA VAL A 152 -3.65 -10.59 -10.69
C VAL A 152 -4.59 -10.89 -9.52
N CYS A 153 -4.98 -12.16 -9.38
CA CYS A 153 -5.96 -12.62 -8.38
C CYS A 153 -5.31 -13.10 -7.07
N GLY A 154 -3.97 -13.12 -6.99
CA GLY A 154 -3.26 -13.63 -5.83
C GLY A 154 -3.66 -15.08 -5.52
N ARG A 155 -4.12 -15.34 -4.29
CA ARG A 155 -4.55 -16.69 -3.87
C ARG A 155 -6.05 -16.94 -4.07
N ASP A 156 -6.81 -15.98 -4.60
CA ASP A 156 -8.23 -16.15 -4.86
C ASP A 156 -8.45 -16.91 -6.18
N GLU A 157 -8.37 -18.23 -6.05
CA GLU A 157 -8.56 -19.18 -7.14
C GLU A 157 -10.02 -19.20 -7.67
N ARG A 158 -10.99 -18.76 -6.86
CA ARG A 158 -12.39 -18.64 -7.30
C ARG A 158 -12.55 -17.44 -8.21
N LEU A 159 -11.95 -16.31 -7.85
CA LEU A 159 -11.91 -15.12 -8.70
C LEU A 159 -11.18 -15.42 -10.01
N ARG A 160 -10.03 -16.11 -9.96
CA ARG A 160 -9.26 -16.49 -11.16
C ARG A 160 -10.14 -17.25 -12.17
N ARG A 161 -10.74 -18.36 -11.75
CA ARG A 161 -11.61 -19.17 -12.64
C ARG A 161 -12.77 -18.37 -13.20
N ARG A 162 -13.43 -17.56 -12.36
CA ARG A 162 -14.57 -16.73 -12.79
C ARG A 162 -14.19 -15.71 -13.88
N LEU A 163 -12.99 -15.14 -13.83
CA LEU A 163 -12.51 -14.21 -14.85
C LEU A 163 -12.14 -14.97 -16.15
N GLU A 164 -11.50 -16.13 -16.02
CA GLU A 164 -11.12 -16.98 -17.16
C GLU A 164 -12.34 -17.50 -17.93
N GLU A 165 -13.34 -18.04 -17.22
CA GLU A 165 -14.60 -18.55 -17.80
C GLU A 165 -15.37 -17.47 -18.56
N ARG A 166 -15.24 -16.21 -18.12
CA ARG A 166 -15.89 -15.05 -18.76
C ARG A 166 -15.04 -14.41 -19.86
N GLY A 167 -13.84 -14.93 -20.14
CA GLY A 167 -12.92 -14.35 -21.12
C GLY A 167 -12.46 -12.92 -20.79
N LEU A 168 -12.37 -12.59 -19.49
CA LEU A 168 -12.07 -11.24 -19.02
C LEU A 168 -10.56 -10.97 -19.00
N GLY A 169 -9.97 -10.84 -20.19
CA GLY A 169 -8.56 -10.53 -20.37
C GLY A 169 -7.65 -11.67 -19.94
N ARG A 170 -6.38 -11.35 -19.67
CA ARG A 170 -5.40 -12.32 -19.15
C ARG A 170 -5.46 -12.34 -17.64
N VAL A 171 -5.52 -13.53 -17.06
CA VAL A 171 -5.67 -13.72 -15.61
C VAL A 171 -4.45 -14.45 -15.06
N LEU A 172 -3.92 -13.95 -13.94
CA LEU A 172 -2.82 -14.54 -13.20
C LEU A 172 -3.28 -14.88 -11.78
N GLY A 173 -2.77 -15.98 -11.23
CA GLY A 173 -2.92 -16.32 -9.81
C GLY A 173 -1.86 -15.62 -8.95
N TRP A 174 -1.30 -16.34 -7.98
CA TRP A 174 -0.15 -15.87 -7.20
C TRP A 174 1.08 -15.75 -8.09
N THR A 175 1.89 -14.70 -7.89
CA THR A 175 3.12 -14.50 -8.65
C THR A 175 4.16 -13.74 -7.85
N ASP A 176 5.42 -14.14 -8.01
CA ASP A 176 6.58 -13.42 -7.47
C ASP A 176 7.19 -12.46 -8.52
N ARG A 177 6.53 -12.30 -9.67
CA ARG A 177 6.98 -11.41 -10.77
C ARG A 177 6.34 -10.02 -10.73
N MET A 178 5.79 -9.62 -9.59
CA MET A 178 5.07 -8.33 -9.50
C MET A 178 5.92 -7.11 -9.89
N PRO A 179 7.19 -6.99 -9.49
CA PRO A 179 8.01 -5.87 -9.95
C PRO A 179 8.07 -5.75 -11.48
N ALA A 180 8.26 -6.88 -12.17
CA ALA A 180 8.32 -6.92 -13.63
C ALA A 180 6.95 -6.64 -14.29
N ILE A 181 5.85 -7.11 -13.69
CA ILE A 181 4.48 -6.86 -14.16
C ILE A 181 4.12 -5.39 -14.01
N LEU A 182 4.47 -4.75 -12.89
CA LEU A 182 4.28 -3.32 -12.70
C LEU A 182 5.13 -2.51 -13.69
N ALA A 183 6.40 -2.85 -13.89
CA ALA A 183 7.25 -2.17 -14.89
C ALA A 183 6.67 -2.27 -16.32
N ALA A 184 5.96 -3.35 -16.62
CA ALA A 184 5.26 -3.55 -17.89
C ALA A 184 3.95 -2.76 -18.03
N ALA A 185 3.30 -2.44 -16.92
CA ALA A 185 2.00 -1.78 -16.89
C ALA A 185 2.08 -0.32 -17.34
N ASP A 186 0.99 0.18 -17.91
CA ASP A 186 0.80 1.58 -18.25
C ASP A 186 -0.06 2.29 -17.20
N VAL A 187 -1.03 1.57 -16.61
CA VAL A 187 -1.91 2.02 -15.51
C VAL A 187 -2.21 0.83 -14.61
N VAL A 188 -2.29 1.08 -13.30
CA VAL A 188 -2.84 0.14 -12.32
C VAL A 188 -4.26 0.56 -11.95
N VAL A 189 -5.19 -0.40 -11.94
CA VAL A 189 -6.54 -0.21 -11.38
C VAL A 189 -6.67 -1.07 -10.13
N GLU A 190 -7.13 -0.45 -9.05
CA GLU A 190 -7.20 -1.04 -7.72
C GLU A 190 -8.45 -0.54 -6.98
N ASN A 191 -8.81 -1.14 -5.83
CA ASN A 191 -10.05 -0.82 -5.11
C ASN A 191 -9.93 -0.64 -3.58
N ALA A 192 -8.73 -0.58 -3.01
CA ALA A 192 -8.53 -0.48 -1.56
C ALA A 192 -7.37 0.45 -1.11
N GLY A 193 -6.53 0.92 -2.02
CA GLY A 193 -5.33 1.69 -1.73
C GLY A 193 -4.23 0.89 -1.02
N GLY A 194 -4.11 -0.41 -1.32
CA GLY A 194 -3.15 -1.30 -0.66
C GLY A 194 -1.69 -1.08 -1.08
N LEU A 195 -0.78 -1.88 -0.51
CA LEU A 195 0.68 -1.81 -0.77
C LEU A 195 1.05 -1.79 -2.25
N THR A 196 0.30 -2.50 -3.11
CA THR A 196 0.56 -2.48 -4.56
C THR A 196 0.39 -1.11 -5.20
N SER A 197 -0.37 -0.20 -4.59
CA SER A 197 -0.40 1.21 -5.03
C SER A 197 0.93 1.89 -4.77
N LEU A 198 1.56 1.64 -3.60
CA LEU A 198 2.88 2.17 -3.26
C LEU A 198 3.97 1.58 -4.16
N GLU A 199 3.88 0.28 -4.46
CA GLU A 199 4.76 -0.41 -5.43
C GLU A 199 4.61 0.19 -6.84
N ALA A 200 3.38 0.50 -7.27
CA ALA A 200 3.11 1.17 -8.55
C ALA A 200 3.71 2.58 -8.57
N PHE A 201 3.59 3.33 -7.47
CA PHE A 201 4.20 4.65 -7.33
C PHE A 201 5.73 4.60 -7.47
N ALA A 202 6.39 3.68 -6.76
CA ALA A 202 7.83 3.47 -6.86
C ALA A 202 8.27 3.08 -8.28
N THR A 203 7.44 2.33 -8.99
CA THR A 203 7.68 1.90 -10.37
C THR A 203 7.42 3.01 -11.41
N GLY A 204 6.78 4.12 -11.02
CA GLY A 204 6.41 5.21 -11.93
C GLY A 204 5.17 4.91 -12.77
N VAL A 205 4.21 4.16 -12.20
CA VAL A 205 2.95 3.79 -12.84
C VAL A 205 1.77 4.50 -12.15
N PRO A 206 0.91 5.22 -12.89
CA PRO A 206 -0.26 5.85 -12.32
C PRO A 206 -1.29 4.83 -11.83
N VAL A 207 -2.05 5.22 -10.81
CA VAL A 207 -3.08 4.42 -10.15
C VAL A 207 -4.47 5.04 -10.36
N VAL A 208 -5.43 4.18 -10.68
CA VAL A 208 -6.85 4.48 -10.73
C VAL A 208 -7.55 3.65 -9.67
N SER A 209 -8.20 4.31 -8.72
CA SER A 209 -8.99 3.64 -7.68
C SER A 209 -10.45 3.57 -8.10
N TYR A 210 -10.98 2.37 -8.32
CA TYR A 210 -12.35 2.16 -8.80
C TYR A 210 -13.13 1.16 -7.95
N ARG A 211 -14.43 1.43 -7.75
CA ARG A 211 -15.33 0.65 -6.87
C ARG A 211 -14.68 0.34 -5.51
N PRO A 212 -14.30 1.39 -4.74
CA PRO A 212 -13.61 1.23 -3.46
C PRO A 212 -14.36 0.28 -2.53
N ILE A 213 -13.63 -0.63 -1.87
CA ILE A 213 -14.24 -1.52 -0.88
C ILE A 213 -14.76 -0.71 0.32
N PRO A 214 -15.91 -1.08 0.91
CA PRO A 214 -16.47 -0.37 2.06
C PRO A 214 -15.54 -0.29 3.26
N GLY A 215 -15.75 0.72 4.12
CA GLY A 215 -14.95 0.93 5.32
C GLY A 215 -13.60 1.56 5.00
N HIS A 216 -12.53 1.03 5.60
CA HIS A 216 -11.19 1.60 5.54
C HIS A 216 -10.67 1.79 4.11
N GLY A 217 -11.01 0.91 3.17
CA GLY A 217 -10.60 1.06 1.76
C GLY A 217 -11.16 2.33 1.11
N ARG A 218 -12.39 2.72 1.44
CA ARG A 218 -13.01 3.96 0.94
C ARG A 218 -12.35 5.20 1.53
N ASP A 219 -12.06 5.18 2.83
CA ASP A 219 -11.39 6.28 3.53
C ASP A 219 -9.95 6.45 3.02
N ASN A 220 -9.26 5.33 2.76
CA ASN A 220 -7.93 5.31 2.21
C ASN A 220 -7.89 5.89 0.80
N ILE A 221 -8.80 5.48 -0.09
CA ILE A 221 -8.91 6.03 -1.44
C ILE A 221 -9.29 7.53 -1.43
N ALA A 222 -10.15 7.96 -0.51
CA ALA A 222 -10.44 9.39 -0.33
C ALA A 222 -9.18 10.18 0.08
N SER A 223 -8.35 9.60 0.96
CA SER A 223 -7.09 10.19 1.39
C SER A 223 -6.02 10.19 0.28
N MET A 224 -5.95 9.13 -0.52
CA MET A 224 -5.11 9.06 -1.73
C MET A 224 -5.52 10.11 -2.76
N ARG A 225 -6.83 10.32 -2.96
CA ARG A 225 -7.35 11.36 -3.85
C ARG A 225 -6.93 12.75 -3.37
N ARG A 226 -7.01 13.00 -2.06
CA ARG A 226 -6.54 14.24 -1.43
C ARG A 226 -5.02 14.43 -1.57
N ALA A 227 -4.26 13.34 -1.59
CA ALA A 227 -2.82 13.34 -1.84
C ALA A 227 -2.46 13.53 -3.32
N GLY A 228 -3.43 13.48 -4.25
CA GLY A 228 -3.18 13.64 -5.68
C GLY A 228 -2.53 12.41 -6.34
N VAL A 229 -2.53 11.26 -5.68
CA VAL A 229 -1.84 10.03 -6.16
C VAL A 229 -2.78 9.01 -6.81
N THR A 230 -4.08 9.32 -6.92
CA THR A 230 -5.05 8.44 -7.61
C THR A 230 -6.16 9.23 -8.27
N THR A 231 -6.66 8.71 -9.40
CA THR A 231 -7.90 9.15 -10.05
C THR A 231 -9.04 8.21 -9.65
N VAL A 232 -10.19 8.77 -9.28
CA VAL A 232 -11.35 8.01 -8.76
C VAL A 232 -12.58 8.22 -9.66
N PRO A 233 -12.75 7.39 -10.71
CA PRO A 233 -13.92 7.45 -11.59
C PRO A 233 -15.19 6.96 -10.89
N GLY A 234 -16.33 7.56 -11.25
CA GLY A 234 -17.66 7.28 -10.70
C GLY A 234 -18.50 6.31 -11.53
N SER A 235 -18.13 6.03 -12.77
CA SER A 235 -18.81 5.10 -13.68
C SER A 235 -17.85 4.26 -14.53
N ASP A 236 -18.37 3.30 -15.28
CA ASP A 236 -17.60 2.46 -16.19
C ASP A 236 -17.03 3.27 -17.37
N GLU A 237 -17.78 4.24 -17.89
CA GLU A 237 -17.33 5.16 -18.93
C GLU A 237 -16.20 6.07 -18.42
N GLU A 238 -16.34 6.59 -17.20
CA GLU A 238 -15.31 7.39 -16.56
C GLU A 238 -14.05 6.56 -16.25
N LEU A 239 -14.21 5.28 -15.89
CA LEU A 239 -13.09 4.36 -15.69
C LEU A 239 -12.30 4.20 -17.00
N VAL A 240 -12.98 3.85 -18.09
CA VAL A 240 -12.36 3.68 -19.41
C VAL A 240 -11.64 4.96 -19.83
N ALA A 241 -12.29 6.12 -19.66
CA ALA A 241 -11.70 7.41 -20.00
C ALA A 241 -10.48 7.78 -19.13
N ALA A 242 -10.53 7.51 -17.82
CA ALA A 242 -9.42 7.76 -16.91
C ALA A 242 -8.21 6.89 -17.22
N VAL A 243 -8.44 5.59 -17.47
CA VAL A 243 -7.39 4.66 -17.91
C VAL A 243 -6.77 5.12 -19.23
N ASP A 244 -7.59 5.51 -20.22
CA ASP A 244 -7.10 5.96 -21.52
C ASP A 244 -6.20 7.19 -21.43
N ARG A 245 -6.56 8.16 -20.58
CA ARG A 245 -5.76 9.38 -20.34
C ARG A 245 -4.48 9.08 -19.57
N LEU A 246 -4.56 8.29 -18.50
CA LEU A 246 -3.40 7.99 -17.66
C LEU A 246 -2.42 7.03 -18.32
N ALA A 247 -2.87 6.19 -19.25
CA ALA A 247 -2.00 5.25 -19.96
C ALA A 247 -1.08 5.90 -21.01
N ARG A 248 -1.27 7.19 -21.30
CA ARG A 248 -0.48 7.93 -22.30
C ARG A 248 0.23 9.13 -21.67
N PRO A 249 1.36 9.59 -22.26
CA PRO A 249 1.97 10.85 -21.85
C PRO A 249 0.96 12.00 -21.93
N GLY A 250 0.84 12.77 -20.85
CA GLY A 250 -0.11 13.85 -20.75
C GLY A 250 -0.08 14.50 -19.36
N PRO A 251 -0.71 15.69 -19.21
CA PRO A 251 -0.61 16.48 -17.99
C PRO A 251 -1.18 15.76 -16.76
N GLU A 252 -2.29 15.03 -16.88
CA GLU A 252 -2.88 14.27 -15.76
C GLU A 252 -1.94 13.16 -15.28
N ARG A 253 -1.34 12.40 -16.20
CA ARG A 253 -0.34 11.37 -15.89
C ARG A 253 0.88 12.00 -15.21
N SER A 254 1.44 13.05 -15.81
CA SER A 254 2.63 13.72 -15.27
C SER A 254 2.40 14.28 -13.87
N ALA A 255 1.24 14.89 -13.62
CA ALA A 255 0.90 15.41 -12.30
C ALA A 255 0.78 14.30 -11.26
N GLN A 256 0.09 13.20 -11.59
CA GLN A 256 -0.08 12.09 -10.65
C GLN A 256 1.26 11.39 -10.35
N LEU A 257 2.10 11.17 -11.38
CA LEU A 257 3.43 10.59 -11.21
C LEU A 257 4.37 11.50 -10.41
N ALA A 258 4.30 12.81 -10.60
CA ALA A 258 5.08 13.76 -9.81
C ALA A 258 4.66 13.75 -8.33
N ALA A 259 3.35 13.73 -8.06
CA ALA A 259 2.81 13.59 -6.71
C ALA A 259 3.27 12.26 -6.07
N ALA A 260 3.18 11.15 -6.81
CA ALA A 260 3.62 9.83 -6.37
C ALA A 260 5.13 9.78 -6.09
N ALA A 261 5.96 10.35 -6.95
CA ALA A 261 7.41 10.39 -6.77
C ALA A 261 7.82 11.22 -5.53
N ALA A 262 7.09 12.29 -5.23
CA ALA A 262 7.35 13.14 -4.07
C ALA A 262 7.19 12.40 -2.73
N LEU A 263 6.52 11.25 -2.69
CA LEU A 263 6.43 10.42 -1.49
C LEU A 263 7.78 9.81 -1.09
N PHE A 264 8.69 9.56 -2.04
CA PHE A 264 9.93 8.83 -1.78
C PHE A 264 11.12 9.75 -1.45
N SER A 265 10.85 10.94 -0.90
CA SER A 265 11.89 11.95 -0.61
C SER A 265 12.68 11.71 0.68
N ALA A 266 12.28 10.75 1.51
CA ALA A 266 12.92 10.44 2.79
C ALA A 266 12.84 8.93 3.09
N ASP A 267 13.94 8.36 3.57
CA ASP A 267 14.00 6.96 3.98
C ASP A 267 13.24 6.75 5.29
N PRO A 268 12.23 5.87 5.35
CA PRO A 268 11.51 5.57 6.58
C PRO A 268 12.35 4.91 7.68
N VAL A 269 13.54 4.39 7.35
CA VAL A 269 14.42 3.68 8.29
C VAL A 269 15.22 4.65 9.17
N ASP A 270 15.59 5.83 8.68
CA ASP A 270 16.45 6.77 9.41
C ASP A 270 15.88 7.14 10.81
N PRO A 271 14.61 7.53 10.95
CA PRO A 271 14.06 7.87 12.28
C PRO A 271 13.96 6.68 13.23
N ILE A 272 13.94 5.45 12.69
CA ILE A 272 13.91 4.21 13.48
C ILE A 272 15.31 3.96 14.06
N LEU A 273 16.35 4.13 13.25
CA LEU A 273 17.74 3.98 13.68
C LEU A 273 18.12 5.04 14.72
N ASP A 274 17.68 6.29 14.53
CA ASP A 274 17.89 7.37 15.50
C ASP A 274 17.28 7.03 16.87
N LEU A 275 16.06 6.47 16.87
CA LEU A 275 15.37 6.07 18.10
C LEU A 275 16.07 4.90 18.80
N ALA A 276 16.53 3.91 18.04
CA ALA A 276 17.29 2.78 18.58
C ALA A 276 18.63 3.24 19.20
N ALA A 277 19.37 4.11 18.50
CA ALA A 277 20.63 4.66 18.99
C ALA A 277 20.44 5.48 20.28
N ALA A 278 19.39 6.29 20.36
CA ALA A 278 19.06 7.06 21.55
C ALA A 278 18.80 6.16 22.78
N ARG A 279 18.13 5.01 22.60
CA ARG A 279 17.94 4.03 23.69
C ARG A 279 19.26 3.41 24.15
N ALA A 280 20.11 2.99 23.22
CA ALA A 280 21.40 2.39 23.55
C ALA A 280 22.28 3.33 24.40
N ALA A 281 22.25 4.63 24.09
CA ALA A 281 22.95 5.65 24.87
C ALA A 281 22.39 5.84 26.30
N VAL A 282 21.09 5.58 26.52
CA VAL A 282 20.48 5.63 27.86
C VAL A 282 20.82 4.37 28.66
N VAL A 283 20.75 3.19 28.04
CA VAL A 283 21.04 1.90 28.70
C VAL A 283 22.51 1.83 29.15
N THR A 284 23.44 2.32 28.33
CA THR A 284 24.89 2.34 28.67
C THR A 284 25.28 3.33 29.77
N ARG A 285 24.39 4.28 30.10
CA ARG A 285 24.62 5.31 31.13
C ARG A 285 23.95 5.00 32.48
N SER A 286 23.20 3.90 32.57
CA SER A 286 22.59 3.47 33.83
C SER A 286 23.59 2.61 34.60
N PRO A 287 24.05 3.03 35.80
CA PRO A 287 25.05 2.32 36.60
C PRO A 287 24.55 1.01 37.20
#